data_AF-A0A961CY39-F1
#
_entry.id   AF-A0A961CY39-F1
#
_cell.length_a   1.000
_cell.length_b   1.000
_cell.length_c   1.000
_cell.angle_alpha   90.00
_cell.angle_beta   90.00
_cell.angle_gamma   90.00
#
_symmetry.space_group_name_H-M   'P 1'
#
loop_
_entity.id
_entity.type
_entity.pdbx_description
1 polymer ?
#
loop_
_entity_poly.entity_id
_entity_poly.type
_entity_poly.pdbx_seq_one_letter_code
_entity_poly.pdbx_strand_id
1 'polypeptide(L)'
;LMERYFSRWASETGLGVQTLVELGHTPGEPPDSPFNMAVMGMRLSWFRNGVSRSHGETSRAMFGRLWPGLPTAEVPIGHVTNGVHPGTWLAPEMSELFVERLGHDTATGGTDWSGAGLITDHELRDACDTARATLVEVARQRLRSGALDAGRSPSELAWTDQALDPSTTTICFARRMATHKRAALLLEQPDRLRELLLDGSRPVQFVFAGKAHTDDDEGKEMVRRLVAFASEPALRHRFVFLADYDMALARAMVQGADVWLNTPMHPLEASGTSGMKAALNGALNLSVLDGWWAEAFDAGSGPNGVPNGWAIAAPAAGTQPGSRDQARLDSNTLFELIENQVLPLAAEERRHRDSTGGDDRSSPWWNRVRHSLATLGPVVDAHRMSAAYDSDMYRPAAALSRALAAQDNSGARALSEFLGHIRADWDSLRVAAVDVDERDGDLGSRRRVVASVEPGRMRPGEIEVQLLVGHIGAGGELEEPTVTPMSPHGSPEPDRDGIVRYEGDAVLSVPGRMGLTVRAVPRHELLSTPLEPGLVAWAD
;
A
#
# COMPACT_ATOMS: atom_id res chain seq x y z
N LEU A 1 -23.81 23.36 5.88
CA LEU A 1 -22.50 23.08 6.53
C LEU A 1 -21.41 24.01 6.02
N MET A 2 -21.20 24.11 4.71
CA MET A 2 -20.20 25.02 4.11
C MET A 2 -20.34 26.47 4.62
N GLU A 3 -21.50 27.11 4.49
CA GLU A 3 -21.71 28.47 5.01
C GLU A 3 -21.33 28.60 6.50
N ARG A 4 -21.75 27.64 7.34
CA ARG A 4 -21.48 27.67 8.79
C ARG A 4 -19.99 27.68 9.11
N TYR A 5 -19.17 26.93 8.38
CA TYR A 5 -17.74 26.77 8.70
C TYR A 5 -16.81 27.63 7.82
N PHE A 6 -17.25 28.04 6.63
CA PHE A 6 -16.42 28.68 5.61
C PHE A 6 -16.71 30.17 5.39
N SER A 7 -17.80 30.73 5.92
CA SER A 7 -18.14 32.16 5.72
C SER A 7 -17.05 33.11 6.23
N ARG A 8 -16.39 32.77 7.34
CA ARG A 8 -15.29 33.58 7.86
C ARG A 8 -14.09 33.56 6.91
N TRP A 9 -13.70 32.39 6.41
CA TRP A 9 -12.56 32.25 5.51
C TRP A 9 -12.83 32.89 4.14
N ALA A 10 -14.08 32.82 3.66
CA ALA A 10 -14.53 33.55 2.48
C ALA A 10 -14.33 35.07 2.66
N SER A 11 -14.73 35.63 3.81
CA SER A 11 -14.51 37.05 4.12
C SER A 11 -13.04 37.42 4.24
N GLU A 12 -12.19 36.56 4.82
CA GLU A 12 -10.75 36.82 4.98
C GLU A 12 -10.00 36.79 3.63
N THR A 13 -10.48 36.01 2.66
CA THR A 13 -9.90 35.90 1.32
C THR A 13 -10.52 36.84 0.29
N GLY A 14 -11.61 37.52 0.63
CA GLY A 14 -12.40 38.33 -0.31
C GLY A 14 -13.18 37.50 -1.35
N LEU A 15 -13.29 36.18 -1.14
CA LEU A 15 -14.01 35.26 -2.01
C LEU A 15 -15.47 35.08 -1.57
N GLY A 16 -16.33 34.69 -2.50
CA GLY A 16 -17.68 34.24 -2.17
C GLY A 16 -17.67 32.82 -1.61
N VAL A 17 -18.61 32.50 -0.71
CA VAL A 17 -18.77 31.12 -0.19
C VAL A 17 -19.02 30.13 -1.32
N GLN A 18 -19.71 30.53 -2.39
CA GLN A 18 -19.95 29.69 -3.57
C GLN A 18 -18.65 29.28 -4.27
N THR A 19 -17.67 30.17 -4.38
CA THR A 19 -16.33 29.85 -4.91
C THR A 19 -15.62 28.79 -4.05
N LEU A 20 -15.84 28.81 -2.72
CA LEU A 20 -15.30 27.77 -1.84
C LEU A 20 -16.05 26.44 -1.97
N VAL A 21 -17.34 26.46 -2.32
CA VAL A 21 -18.13 25.24 -2.62
C VAL A 21 -17.61 24.55 -3.88
N GLU A 22 -17.24 25.32 -4.91
CA GLU A 22 -16.66 24.79 -6.17
C GLU A 22 -15.35 24.01 -5.96
N LEU A 23 -14.63 24.25 -4.86
CA LEU A 23 -13.43 23.46 -4.52
C LEU A 23 -13.77 22.01 -4.23
N GLY A 24 -15.00 21.68 -3.85
CA GLY A 24 -15.45 20.32 -3.58
C GLY A 24 -16.04 19.59 -4.79
N HIS A 25 -16.03 20.21 -5.98
CA HIS A 25 -16.64 19.65 -7.19
C HIS A 25 -15.60 19.29 -8.26
N THR A 26 -15.89 18.25 -9.03
CA THR A 26 -15.10 17.88 -10.21
C THR A 26 -15.52 18.72 -11.43
N PRO A 27 -14.64 18.90 -12.45
CA PRO A 27 -15.00 19.64 -13.65
C PRO A 27 -16.27 19.09 -14.32
N GLY A 28 -17.27 19.95 -14.55
CA GLY A 28 -18.54 19.59 -15.17
C GLY A 28 -19.63 19.08 -14.22
N GLU A 29 -19.40 19.04 -12.91
CA GLU A 29 -20.45 18.73 -11.95
C GLU A 29 -21.47 19.87 -11.80
N PRO A 30 -22.77 19.57 -11.69
CA PRO A 30 -23.79 20.55 -11.34
C PRO A 30 -23.51 21.25 -9.99
N PRO A 31 -23.86 22.54 -9.83
CA PRO A 31 -23.62 23.28 -8.59
C PRO A 31 -24.28 22.70 -7.33
N ASP A 32 -25.36 21.93 -7.50
CA ASP A 32 -26.10 21.25 -6.42
C ASP A 32 -25.54 19.86 -6.10
N SER A 33 -24.46 19.42 -6.76
CA SER A 33 -23.80 18.16 -6.47
C SER A 33 -23.29 18.09 -5.02
N PRO A 34 -23.30 16.91 -4.38
CA PRO A 34 -22.76 16.75 -3.05
C PRO A 34 -21.31 17.24 -2.95
N PHE A 35 -21.01 18.02 -1.91
CA PHE A 35 -19.67 18.54 -1.68
C PHE A 35 -18.70 17.41 -1.32
N ASN A 36 -17.61 17.26 -2.09
CA ASN A 36 -16.59 16.25 -1.83
C ASN A 36 -15.36 16.85 -1.13
N MET A 37 -15.21 16.56 0.16
CA MET A 37 -14.05 17.00 0.96
C MET A 37 -12.71 16.52 0.40
N ALA A 38 -12.67 15.34 -0.24
CA ALA A 38 -11.44 14.82 -0.82
C ALA A 38 -11.02 15.64 -2.05
N VAL A 39 -11.97 16.06 -2.89
CA VAL A 39 -11.69 16.93 -4.05
C VAL A 39 -11.15 18.29 -3.60
N MET A 40 -11.76 18.89 -2.57
CA MET A 40 -11.23 20.12 -1.97
C MET A 40 -9.83 19.91 -1.42
N GLY A 41 -9.62 18.83 -0.67
CA GLY A 41 -8.30 18.47 -0.15
C GLY A 41 -7.25 18.34 -1.25
N MET A 42 -7.59 17.72 -2.39
CA MET A 42 -6.68 17.62 -3.52
C MET A 42 -6.35 18.99 -4.10
N ARG A 43 -7.35 19.83 -4.39
CA ARG A 43 -7.14 21.17 -4.98
C ARG A 43 -6.34 22.11 -4.09
N LEU A 44 -6.40 21.93 -2.77
CA LEU A 44 -5.68 22.75 -1.79
C LEU A 44 -4.35 22.15 -1.32
N SER A 45 -3.91 21.02 -1.88
CA SER A 45 -2.62 20.38 -1.53
C SER A 45 -1.67 20.38 -2.72
N TRP A 46 -0.38 20.68 -2.51
CA TRP A 46 0.63 20.50 -3.56
C TRP A 46 0.98 19.04 -3.84
N PHE A 47 0.93 18.20 -2.81
CA PHE A 47 1.33 16.81 -2.88
C PHE A 47 0.20 15.94 -2.35
N ARG A 48 -0.05 14.82 -3.02
CA ARG A 48 -1.09 13.84 -2.68
C ARG A 48 -0.48 12.47 -2.81
N ASN A 49 -0.80 11.56 -1.90
CA ASN A 49 -0.25 10.22 -1.93
C ASN A 49 -1.27 9.16 -1.52
N GLY A 50 -1.13 7.98 -2.11
CA GLY A 50 -1.64 6.75 -1.53
C GLY A 50 -0.74 6.22 -0.41
N VAL A 51 -1.24 5.24 0.35
CA VAL A 51 -0.54 4.61 1.49
C VAL A 51 0.05 3.22 1.17
N SER A 52 -0.03 2.85 -0.11
CA SER A 52 0.70 1.80 -0.83
C SER A 52 0.69 2.16 -2.31
N ARG A 53 1.48 1.48 -3.13
CA ARG A 53 1.52 1.62 -4.59
C ARG A 53 0.15 1.35 -5.22
N SER A 54 -0.46 0.20 -4.90
CA SER A 54 -1.79 -0.18 -5.38
C SER A 54 -2.88 0.82 -4.98
N HIS A 55 -2.78 1.41 -3.78
CA HIS A 55 -3.69 2.47 -3.36
C HIS A 55 -3.43 3.78 -4.11
N GLY A 56 -2.19 4.09 -4.46
CA GLY A 56 -1.85 5.20 -5.35
C GLY A 56 -2.50 5.03 -6.73
N GLU A 57 -2.38 3.85 -7.33
CA GLU A 57 -3.03 3.49 -8.61
C GLU A 57 -4.57 3.63 -8.53
N THR A 58 -5.17 3.06 -7.49
CA THR A 58 -6.62 3.17 -7.24
C THR A 58 -7.06 4.62 -7.05
N SER A 59 -6.25 5.43 -6.35
CA SER A 59 -6.52 6.86 -6.13
C SER A 59 -6.45 7.64 -7.45
N ARG A 60 -5.46 7.36 -8.31
CA ARG A 60 -5.38 7.97 -9.64
C ARG A 60 -6.60 7.64 -10.50
N ALA A 61 -7.04 6.38 -10.51
CA ALA A 61 -8.23 5.96 -11.23
C ALA A 61 -9.51 6.64 -10.69
N MET A 62 -9.63 6.75 -9.37
CA MET A 62 -10.79 7.38 -8.71
C MET A 62 -10.88 8.89 -8.97
N PHE A 63 -9.74 9.58 -8.97
CA PHE A 63 -9.69 11.05 -9.01
C PHE A 63 -9.16 11.62 -10.34
N GLY A 64 -8.89 10.78 -11.34
CA GLY A 64 -8.36 11.19 -12.64
C GLY A 64 -9.22 12.22 -13.38
N ARG A 65 -10.52 12.29 -13.09
CA ARG A 65 -11.43 13.33 -13.65
C ARG A 65 -11.03 14.76 -13.28
N LEU A 66 -10.22 14.95 -12.25
CA LEU A 66 -9.66 16.26 -11.91
C LEU A 66 -8.57 16.70 -12.90
N TRP A 67 -8.02 15.78 -13.69
CA TRP A 67 -7.00 16.00 -14.71
C TRP A 67 -7.38 15.31 -16.03
N PRO A 68 -8.44 15.76 -16.73
CA PRO A 68 -9.03 15.04 -17.86
C PRO A 68 -8.09 14.83 -19.06
N GLY A 69 -7.04 15.64 -19.20
CA GLY A 69 -6.03 15.51 -20.27
C GLY A 69 -4.89 14.55 -19.98
N LEU A 70 -4.85 13.92 -18.79
CA LEU A 70 -3.77 13.04 -18.37
C LEU A 70 -4.15 11.56 -18.48
N PRO A 71 -3.21 10.70 -18.94
CA PRO A 71 -3.29 9.27 -18.68
C PRO A 71 -3.40 9.00 -17.18
N THR A 72 -4.21 8.03 -16.77
CA THR A 72 -4.43 7.70 -15.36
C THR A 72 -3.12 7.46 -14.60
N ALA A 73 -2.12 6.84 -15.24
CA ALA A 73 -0.82 6.58 -14.62
C ALA A 73 -0.05 7.87 -14.22
N GLU A 74 -0.31 8.98 -14.90
CA GLU A 74 0.39 10.27 -14.72
C GLU A 74 -0.39 11.28 -13.86
N VAL A 75 -1.61 10.96 -13.44
CA VAL A 75 -2.36 11.77 -12.48
C VAL A 75 -1.46 12.04 -11.26
N PRO A 76 -1.30 13.32 -10.82
CA PRO A 76 -0.29 13.73 -9.84
C PRO A 76 -0.65 13.35 -8.40
N ILE A 77 -0.82 12.04 -8.18
CA ILE A 77 -1.03 11.37 -6.92
C ILE A 77 0.06 10.30 -6.81
N GLY A 78 1.00 10.49 -5.89
CA GLY A 78 2.09 9.54 -5.61
C GLY A 78 1.65 8.44 -4.66
N HIS A 79 2.63 7.78 -4.02
CA HIS A 79 2.38 6.93 -2.86
C HIS A 79 3.55 7.02 -1.88
N VAL A 80 3.24 6.87 -0.60
CA VAL A 80 4.22 6.60 0.46
C VAL A 80 3.69 5.40 1.21
N THR A 81 4.29 4.23 0.98
CA THR A 81 3.83 3.00 1.63
C THR A 81 3.93 3.14 3.14
N ASN A 82 2.90 2.77 3.87
CA ASN A 82 2.91 2.84 5.33
C ASN A 82 4.08 2.07 5.96
N GLY A 83 4.44 2.45 7.18
CA GLY A 83 5.36 1.72 8.04
C GLY A 83 4.86 1.68 9.47
N VAL A 84 5.51 0.86 10.30
CA VAL A 84 5.21 0.70 11.71
C VAL A 84 6.48 0.93 12.53
N HIS A 85 6.34 1.56 13.69
CA HIS A 85 7.47 1.89 14.55
C HIS A 85 7.97 0.62 15.27
N PRO A 86 9.18 0.11 14.97
CA PRO A 86 9.67 -1.15 15.52
C PRO A 86 9.69 -1.16 17.04
N GLY A 87 10.18 -0.09 17.67
CA GLY A 87 10.26 0.04 19.13
C GLY A 87 8.91 0.00 19.87
N THR A 88 7.77 0.15 19.18
CA THR A 88 6.43 -0.01 19.79
C THR A 88 5.88 -1.43 19.65
N TRP A 89 6.27 -2.14 18.59
CA TRP A 89 5.59 -3.36 18.15
C TRP A 89 6.43 -4.63 18.30
N LEU A 90 7.75 -4.51 18.40
CA LEU A 90 8.63 -5.66 18.66
C LEU A 90 8.37 -6.24 20.04
N ALA A 91 8.45 -7.56 20.13
CA ALA A 91 8.60 -8.29 21.38
C ALA A 91 9.94 -7.88 22.02
N PRO A 92 10.03 -7.79 23.36
CA PRO A 92 11.29 -7.52 24.05
C PRO A 92 12.43 -8.44 23.58
N GLU A 93 12.14 -9.73 23.45
CA GLU A 93 13.10 -10.77 23.04
C GLU A 93 13.59 -10.56 21.60
N MET A 94 12.69 -10.18 20.69
CA MET A 94 13.05 -9.85 19.30
C MET A 94 13.87 -8.55 19.23
N SER A 95 13.53 -7.57 20.06
CA SER A 95 14.26 -6.30 20.13
C SER A 95 15.69 -6.50 20.63
N GLU A 96 15.87 -7.25 21.71
CA GLU A 96 17.19 -7.61 22.25
C GLU A 96 18.02 -8.37 21.20
N LEU A 97 17.41 -9.37 20.57
CA LEU A 97 18.05 -10.15 19.52
C LEU A 97 18.53 -9.29 18.34
N PHE A 98 17.72 -8.32 17.88
CA PHE A 98 18.10 -7.42 16.81
C PHE A 98 19.22 -6.46 17.21
N VAL A 99 19.22 -5.96 18.44
CA VAL A 99 20.33 -5.15 18.95
C VAL A 99 21.64 -5.96 18.95
N GLU A 100 21.60 -7.19 19.44
CA GLU A 100 22.77 -8.06 19.52
C GLU A 100 23.31 -8.50 18.16
N ARG A 101 22.42 -8.83 17.22
CA ARG A 101 22.80 -9.42 15.92
C ARG A 101 22.93 -8.41 14.78
N LEU A 102 22.17 -7.32 14.81
CA LEU A 102 22.15 -6.29 13.75
C LEU A 102 22.90 -5.01 14.16
N GLY A 103 23.33 -4.91 15.43
CA GLY A 103 24.18 -3.82 15.90
C GLY A 103 23.51 -2.43 15.93
N HIS A 104 22.18 -2.38 15.84
CA HIS A 104 21.43 -1.13 15.89
C HIS A 104 20.13 -1.25 16.66
N ASP A 105 19.79 -0.20 17.42
CA ASP A 105 18.49 -0.10 18.07
C ASP A 105 17.41 0.16 17.02
N THR A 106 16.57 -0.84 16.78
CA THR A 106 15.44 -0.74 15.86
C THR A 106 14.45 0.37 16.21
N ALA A 107 14.45 0.88 17.45
CA ALA A 107 13.67 2.04 17.84
C ALA A 107 14.19 3.35 17.24
N THR A 108 15.49 3.47 16.99
CA THR A 108 16.12 4.71 16.47
C THR A 108 16.24 4.77 14.95
N GLY A 109 15.94 3.66 14.25
CA GLY A 109 15.93 3.56 12.79
C GLY A 109 17.32 3.41 12.17
N GLY A 110 17.40 2.99 10.91
CA GLY A 110 18.70 2.71 10.25
C GLY A 110 19.25 1.31 10.52
N THR A 111 18.38 0.39 10.93
CA THR A 111 18.69 -1.05 11.04
C THR A 111 19.08 -1.63 9.69
N ASP A 112 20.23 -2.30 9.64
CA ASP A 112 20.64 -3.10 8.48
C ASP A 112 19.99 -4.49 8.53
N TRP A 113 18.83 -4.59 7.91
CA TRP A 113 18.07 -5.84 7.82
C TRP A 113 18.74 -6.93 6.98
N SER A 114 19.80 -6.62 6.22
CA SER A 114 20.57 -7.64 5.51
C SER A 114 21.28 -8.60 6.47
N GLY A 115 21.53 -8.16 7.71
CA GLY A 115 22.07 -8.98 8.79
C GLY A 115 21.11 -10.05 9.33
N ALA A 116 19.84 -10.09 8.92
CA ALA A 116 18.88 -11.10 9.38
C ALA A 116 19.36 -12.55 9.10
N GLY A 117 20.20 -12.75 8.08
CA GLY A 117 20.86 -14.02 7.80
C GLY A 117 21.80 -14.54 8.90
N LEU A 118 22.26 -13.66 9.80
CA LEU A 118 23.19 -13.99 10.90
C LEU A 118 22.48 -14.56 12.13
N ILE A 119 21.15 -14.49 12.18
CA ILE A 119 20.35 -14.92 13.32
C ILE A 119 20.10 -16.43 13.21
N THR A 120 20.49 -17.19 14.22
CA THR A 120 20.35 -18.65 14.22
C THR A 120 18.89 -19.09 14.40
N ASP A 121 18.59 -20.34 14.02
CA ASP A 121 17.26 -20.94 14.22
C ASP A 121 16.87 -20.99 15.69
N HIS A 122 17.82 -21.26 16.58
CA HIS A 122 17.58 -21.35 18.02
C HIS A 122 17.16 -20.00 18.59
N GLU A 123 17.84 -18.92 18.20
CA GLU A 123 17.54 -17.57 18.70
C GLU A 123 16.17 -17.07 18.25
N LEU A 124 15.83 -17.22 16.96
CA LEU A 124 14.50 -16.83 16.47
C LEU A 124 13.41 -17.65 17.15
N ARG A 125 13.65 -18.95 17.32
CA ARG A 125 12.70 -19.86 17.96
C ARG A 125 12.44 -19.50 19.40
N ASP A 126 13.49 -19.29 20.20
CA ASP A 126 13.35 -18.95 21.60
C ASP A 126 12.55 -17.66 21.79
N ALA A 127 12.84 -16.63 20.97
CA ALA A 127 12.09 -15.38 20.99
C ALA A 127 10.62 -15.58 20.60
N CYS A 128 10.35 -16.31 19.50
CA CYS A 128 8.98 -16.57 19.03
C CYS A 128 8.18 -17.43 20.01
N ASP A 129 8.78 -18.47 20.59
CA ASP A 129 8.12 -19.39 21.53
C ASP A 129 7.78 -18.66 22.85
N THR A 130 8.65 -17.78 23.32
CA THR A 130 8.39 -16.91 24.49
C THR A 130 7.22 -15.97 24.23
N ALA A 131 7.21 -15.30 23.08
CA ALA A 131 6.13 -14.41 22.68
C ALA A 131 4.80 -15.16 22.49
N ARG A 132 4.84 -16.38 21.94
CA ARG A 132 3.66 -17.24 21.77
C ARG A 132 3.10 -17.74 23.10
N ALA A 133 3.96 -18.13 24.04
CA ALA A 133 3.53 -18.50 25.39
C ALA A 133 2.82 -17.34 26.08
N THR A 134 3.34 -16.12 25.91
CA THR A 134 2.70 -14.89 26.39
C THR A 134 1.33 -14.66 25.74
N LEU A 135 1.22 -14.83 24.42
CA LEU A 135 -0.08 -14.74 23.71
C LEU A 135 -1.09 -15.74 24.25
N VAL A 136 -0.69 -17.00 24.45
CA VAL A 136 -1.57 -18.04 24.99
C VAL A 136 -2.09 -17.64 26.37
N GLU A 137 -1.23 -17.18 27.27
CA GLU A 137 -1.64 -16.75 28.61
C GLU A 137 -2.61 -15.56 28.55
N VAL A 138 -2.30 -14.53 27.76
CA VAL A 138 -3.19 -13.37 27.56
C VAL A 138 -4.54 -13.81 26.99
N ALA A 139 -4.56 -14.74 26.04
CA ALA A 139 -5.80 -15.26 25.46
C ALA A 139 -6.65 -15.99 26.50
N ARG A 140 -6.04 -16.85 27.33
CA ARG A 140 -6.73 -17.57 28.42
C ARG A 140 -7.34 -16.59 29.42
N GLN A 141 -6.59 -15.58 29.84
CA GLN A 141 -7.06 -14.54 30.75
C GLN A 141 -8.22 -13.74 30.16
N ARG A 142 -8.14 -13.35 28.88
CA ARG A 142 -9.19 -12.58 28.19
C ARG A 142 -10.46 -13.40 28.00
N LEU A 143 -10.35 -14.68 27.64
CA LEU A 143 -11.50 -15.59 27.54
C LEU A 143 -12.20 -15.74 28.89
N ARG A 144 -11.42 -15.93 29.96
CA ARG A 144 -11.94 -16.07 31.32
C ARG A 144 -12.63 -14.79 31.79
N SER A 145 -11.98 -13.62 31.65
CA SER A 145 -12.55 -12.33 32.03
C SER A 145 -13.84 -12.03 31.27
N GLY A 146 -13.81 -12.14 29.94
CA GLY A 146 -14.99 -11.86 29.12
C GLY A 146 -16.18 -12.77 29.43
N ALA A 147 -15.93 -14.03 29.78
CA ALA A 147 -17.00 -14.95 30.17
C ALA A 147 -17.57 -14.64 31.57
N LEU A 148 -16.73 -14.21 32.52
CA LEU A 148 -17.20 -13.73 33.82
C LEU A 148 -18.05 -12.46 33.68
N ASP A 149 -17.62 -11.51 32.84
CA ASP A 149 -18.36 -10.28 32.56
C ASP A 149 -19.72 -10.57 31.89
N ALA A 150 -19.80 -11.65 31.12
CA ALA A 150 -21.04 -12.18 30.55
C ALA A 150 -21.90 -13.00 31.54
N GLY A 151 -21.52 -13.06 32.82
CA GLY A 151 -22.29 -13.70 33.89
C GLY A 151 -22.12 -15.22 34.01
N ARG A 152 -21.08 -15.80 33.40
CA ARG A 152 -20.78 -17.24 33.55
C ARG A 152 -20.12 -17.53 34.89
N SER A 153 -20.40 -18.70 35.45
CA SER A 153 -19.82 -19.11 36.74
C SER A 153 -18.36 -19.59 36.58
N PRO A 154 -17.49 -19.40 37.59
CA PRO A 154 -16.10 -19.86 37.52
C PRO A 154 -15.94 -21.36 37.22
N SER A 155 -16.88 -22.21 37.67
CA SER A 155 -16.89 -23.65 37.38
C SER A 155 -17.08 -23.96 35.89
N GLU A 156 -17.81 -23.12 35.15
CA GLU A 156 -17.99 -23.27 33.70
C GLU A 156 -16.76 -22.84 32.90
N LEU A 157 -15.77 -22.22 33.55
CA LEU A 157 -14.61 -21.62 32.89
C LEU A 157 -13.32 -22.43 33.04
N ALA A 158 -13.35 -23.58 33.69
CA ALA A 158 -12.15 -24.44 33.81
C ALA A 158 -11.53 -24.81 32.44
N TRP A 159 -12.32 -24.81 31.37
CA TRP A 159 -11.83 -25.06 30.01
C TRP A 159 -10.93 -23.94 29.47
N THR A 160 -11.06 -22.70 29.96
CA THR A 160 -10.23 -21.58 29.48
C THR A 160 -8.77 -21.79 29.82
N ASP A 161 -8.49 -22.50 30.92
CA ASP A 161 -7.12 -22.81 31.36
C ASP A 161 -6.45 -23.84 30.42
N GLN A 162 -7.26 -24.52 29.59
CA GLN A 162 -6.83 -25.47 28.56
C GLN A 162 -7.03 -24.92 27.13
N ALA A 163 -7.34 -23.63 26.99
CA ALA A 163 -7.48 -23.02 25.68
C ALA A 163 -6.09 -22.71 25.11
N LEU A 164 -5.84 -23.13 23.87
CA LEU A 164 -4.59 -22.97 23.13
C LEU A 164 -3.40 -23.70 23.77
N ASP A 165 -2.41 -24.03 22.94
CA ASP A 165 -1.17 -24.69 23.32
C ASP A 165 0.02 -23.88 22.75
N PRO A 166 0.98 -23.46 23.59
CA PRO A 166 2.14 -22.69 23.12
C PRO A 166 3.10 -23.47 22.22
N SER A 167 2.97 -24.81 22.13
CA SER A 167 3.74 -25.65 21.20
C SER A 167 3.04 -25.88 19.85
N THR A 168 1.82 -25.36 19.69
CA THR A 168 1.03 -25.50 18.46
C THR A 168 1.18 -24.29 17.55
N THR A 169 1.24 -24.56 16.24
CA THR A 169 1.28 -23.51 15.20
C THR A 169 0.07 -22.58 15.32
N THR A 170 0.33 -21.29 15.54
CA THR A 170 -0.68 -20.29 15.85
C THR A 170 -0.89 -19.31 14.69
N ILE A 171 -2.08 -19.34 14.10
CA ILE A 171 -2.50 -18.42 13.04
C ILE A 171 -3.37 -17.31 13.65
N CYS A 172 -2.94 -16.07 13.54
CA CYS A 172 -3.64 -14.91 14.11
C CYS A 172 -4.34 -14.09 13.04
N PHE A 173 -5.53 -13.58 13.38
CA PHE A 173 -6.24 -12.56 12.61
C PHE A 173 -6.75 -11.49 13.58
N ALA A 174 -6.38 -10.22 13.38
CA ALA A 174 -7.00 -9.13 14.13
C ALA A 174 -7.17 -7.84 13.34
N ARG A 175 -8.44 -7.43 13.14
CA ARG A 175 -8.82 -6.23 12.37
C ARG A 175 -10.17 -5.69 12.83
N ARG A 176 -10.54 -4.48 12.37
CA ARG A 176 -11.93 -4.03 12.39
C ARG A 176 -12.78 -5.04 11.61
N MET A 177 -13.89 -5.47 12.21
CA MET A 177 -14.80 -6.44 11.62
C MET A 177 -15.73 -5.73 10.65
N ALA A 178 -15.27 -5.60 9.41
CA ALA A 178 -16.00 -5.04 8.28
C ALA A 178 -16.01 -6.05 7.14
N THR A 179 -17.05 -6.03 6.29
CA THR A 179 -17.27 -7.03 5.24
C THR A 179 -16.12 -7.19 4.27
N HIS A 180 -15.52 -6.07 3.82
CA HIS A 180 -14.35 -6.10 2.95
C HIS A 180 -13.09 -6.73 3.57
N LYS A 181 -13.00 -6.92 4.90
CA LYS A 181 -11.86 -7.60 5.56
C LYS A 181 -11.98 -9.12 5.58
N ARG A 182 -13.18 -9.66 5.32
CA ARG A 182 -13.52 -11.09 5.21
C ARG A 182 -12.94 -11.98 6.31
N ALA A 183 -13.12 -11.59 7.58
CA ALA A 183 -12.67 -12.39 8.73
C ALA A 183 -13.30 -13.80 8.77
N ALA A 184 -14.53 -13.96 8.26
CA ALA A 184 -15.22 -15.24 8.20
C ALA A 184 -14.93 -16.06 6.93
N LEU A 185 -13.90 -15.76 6.12
CA LEU A 185 -13.62 -16.46 4.86
C LEU A 185 -13.40 -17.98 5.04
N LEU A 186 -12.79 -18.40 6.15
CA LEU A 186 -12.63 -19.83 6.49
C LEU A 186 -13.98 -20.52 6.76
N LEU A 187 -14.98 -19.76 7.25
CA LEU A 187 -16.33 -20.28 7.53
C LEU A 187 -17.20 -20.42 6.28
N GLU A 188 -16.67 -20.17 5.08
CA GLU A 188 -17.28 -20.62 3.83
C GLU A 188 -17.16 -22.16 3.66
N GLN A 189 -16.22 -22.80 4.38
CA GLN A 189 -16.06 -24.25 4.45
C GLN A 189 -15.89 -24.71 5.91
N PRO A 190 -16.93 -24.61 6.75
CA PRO A 190 -16.81 -24.84 8.18
C PRO A 190 -16.45 -26.29 8.51
N ASP A 191 -16.91 -27.27 7.72
CA ASP A 191 -16.60 -28.69 7.95
C ASP A 191 -15.12 -28.99 7.69
N ARG A 192 -14.54 -28.42 6.62
CA ARG A 192 -13.10 -28.51 6.34
C ARG A 192 -12.27 -27.84 7.44
N LEU A 193 -12.73 -26.70 7.97
CA LEU A 193 -12.08 -26.07 9.12
C LEU A 193 -12.15 -26.95 10.38
N ARG A 194 -13.29 -27.62 10.65
CA ARG A 194 -13.40 -28.57 11.77
C ARG A 194 -12.43 -29.73 11.61
N GLU A 195 -12.37 -30.35 10.44
CA GLU A 195 -11.43 -31.44 10.15
C GLU A 195 -9.98 -31.00 10.36
N LEU A 196 -9.61 -29.80 9.86
CA LEU A 196 -8.29 -29.22 10.05
C LEU A 196 -7.93 -29.01 11.53
N LEU A 197 -8.86 -28.47 12.32
CA LEU A 197 -8.66 -28.19 13.74
C LEU A 197 -8.58 -29.44 14.62
N LEU A 198 -9.22 -30.53 14.19
CA LEU A 198 -9.28 -31.81 14.90
C LEU A 198 -8.19 -32.80 14.44
N ASP A 199 -7.41 -32.46 13.41
CA ASP A 199 -6.28 -33.26 12.94
C ASP A 199 -5.09 -33.19 13.93
N GLY A 200 -5.01 -34.18 14.82
CA GLY A 200 -3.92 -34.31 15.79
C GLY A 200 -2.55 -34.58 15.17
N SER A 201 -2.46 -34.97 13.89
CA SER A 201 -1.18 -35.21 13.21
C SER A 201 -0.51 -33.91 12.76
N ARG A 202 -1.31 -32.87 12.52
CA ARG A 202 -0.85 -31.54 12.07
C ARG A 202 -1.56 -30.46 12.90
N PRO A 203 -1.24 -30.35 14.19
CA PRO A 203 -1.94 -29.46 15.10
C PRO A 203 -1.80 -28.00 14.65
N VAL A 204 -2.92 -27.29 14.62
CA VAL A 204 -3.02 -25.86 14.34
C VAL A 204 -4.03 -25.21 15.27
N GLN A 205 -3.83 -23.93 15.57
CA GLN A 205 -4.79 -23.13 16.32
C GLN A 205 -4.95 -21.73 15.71
N PHE A 206 -6.11 -21.13 15.93
CA PHE A 206 -6.49 -19.83 15.41
C PHE A 206 -6.89 -18.89 16.55
N VAL A 207 -6.33 -17.68 16.51
CA VAL A 207 -6.67 -16.59 17.43
C VAL A 207 -7.24 -15.43 16.62
N PHE A 208 -8.54 -15.22 16.73
CA PHE A 208 -9.25 -14.11 16.08
C PHE A 208 -9.53 -13.00 17.09
N ALA A 209 -9.42 -11.74 16.69
CA ALA A 209 -9.84 -10.60 17.48
C ALA A 209 -10.37 -9.47 16.61
N GLY A 210 -11.29 -8.67 17.13
CA GLY A 210 -11.76 -7.48 16.42
C GLY A 210 -13.04 -6.91 16.97
N LYS A 211 -13.39 -5.72 16.48
CA LYS A 211 -14.62 -5.00 16.82
C LYS A 211 -15.38 -4.64 15.55
N ALA A 212 -16.69 -4.89 15.54
CA ALA A 212 -17.59 -4.36 14.53
C ALA A 212 -18.01 -2.94 14.92
N HIS A 213 -18.34 -2.11 13.93
CA HIS A 213 -18.92 -0.79 14.22
C HIS A 213 -20.35 -0.96 14.75
N THR A 214 -20.82 -0.03 15.59
CA THR A 214 -22.18 -0.08 16.15
C THR A 214 -23.26 -0.03 15.08
N ASP A 215 -22.94 0.53 13.92
CA ASP A 215 -23.88 0.70 12.79
C ASP A 215 -23.61 -0.27 11.63
N ASP A 216 -22.69 -1.24 11.80
CA ASP A 216 -22.32 -2.23 10.78
C ASP A 216 -22.92 -3.60 11.13
N ASP A 217 -24.17 -3.82 10.71
CA ASP A 217 -24.91 -5.05 11.02
C ASP A 217 -24.30 -6.30 10.37
N GLU A 218 -23.74 -6.16 9.17
CA GLU A 218 -23.03 -7.26 8.50
C GLU A 218 -21.74 -7.64 9.26
N GLY A 219 -21.00 -6.64 9.75
CA GLY A 219 -19.84 -6.84 10.62
C GLY A 219 -20.21 -7.55 11.94
N LYS A 220 -21.33 -7.19 12.57
CA LYS A 220 -21.82 -7.87 13.79
C LYS A 220 -22.22 -9.31 13.52
N GLU A 221 -22.92 -9.57 12.43
CA GLU A 221 -23.31 -10.94 12.04
C GLU A 221 -22.07 -11.81 11.77
N MET A 222 -21.04 -11.25 11.13
CA MET A 222 -19.75 -11.92 10.94
C MET A 222 -19.10 -12.30 12.28
N VAL A 223 -19.05 -11.38 13.24
CA VAL A 223 -18.55 -11.66 14.60
C VAL A 223 -19.37 -12.75 15.27
N ARG A 224 -20.71 -12.68 15.17
CA ARG A 224 -21.61 -13.68 15.75
C ARG A 224 -21.33 -15.08 15.21
N ARG A 225 -21.11 -15.23 13.90
CA ARG A 225 -20.73 -16.50 13.25
C ARG A 225 -19.39 -17.02 13.79
N LEU A 226 -18.37 -16.16 13.89
CA LEU A 226 -17.04 -16.52 14.40
C LEU A 226 -17.09 -16.96 15.87
N VAL A 227 -17.80 -16.22 16.72
CA VAL A 227 -17.96 -16.53 18.14
C VAL A 227 -18.75 -17.83 18.33
N ALA A 228 -19.81 -18.06 17.54
CA ALA A 228 -20.57 -19.30 17.60
C ALA A 228 -19.69 -20.52 17.26
N PHE A 229 -18.90 -20.44 16.20
CA PHE A 229 -17.96 -21.49 15.82
C PHE A 229 -16.87 -21.71 16.88
N ALA A 230 -16.29 -20.63 17.42
CA ALA A 230 -15.29 -20.68 18.48
C ALA A 230 -15.84 -21.28 19.80
N SER A 231 -17.15 -21.22 20.02
CA SER A 231 -17.79 -21.72 21.24
C SER A 231 -18.10 -23.22 21.20
N GLU A 232 -17.94 -23.88 20.05
CA GLU A 232 -18.15 -25.32 19.92
C GLU A 232 -17.20 -26.08 20.87
N PRO A 233 -17.70 -26.96 21.77
CA PRO A 233 -16.86 -27.60 22.79
C PRO A 233 -15.66 -28.38 22.24
N ALA A 234 -15.78 -28.96 21.04
CA ALA A 234 -14.71 -29.67 20.37
C ALA A 234 -13.61 -28.73 19.80
N LEU A 235 -13.95 -27.46 19.54
CA LEU A 235 -13.09 -26.51 18.81
C LEU A 235 -12.52 -25.41 19.70
N ARG A 236 -13.20 -25.05 20.80
CA ARG A 236 -12.85 -23.91 21.68
C ARG A 236 -11.45 -23.95 22.30
N HIS A 237 -10.77 -25.09 22.20
CA HIS A 237 -9.39 -25.28 22.63
C HIS A 237 -8.36 -24.91 21.55
N ARG A 238 -8.79 -24.80 20.28
CA ARG A 238 -7.94 -24.54 19.10
C ARG A 238 -8.41 -23.34 18.28
N PHE A 239 -9.66 -22.92 18.38
CA PHE A 239 -10.17 -21.74 17.68
C PHE A 239 -10.81 -20.80 18.70
N VAL A 240 -10.22 -19.63 18.91
CA VAL A 240 -10.70 -18.66 19.90
C VAL A 240 -10.99 -17.31 19.26
N PHE A 241 -12.03 -16.65 19.77
CA PHE A 241 -12.33 -15.26 19.44
C PHE A 241 -12.16 -14.40 20.70
N LEU A 242 -11.29 -13.40 20.63
CA LEU A 242 -10.98 -12.50 21.72
C LEU A 242 -11.69 -11.17 21.50
N ALA A 243 -12.61 -10.85 22.40
CA ALA A 243 -13.29 -9.57 22.44
C ALA A 243 -12.35 -8.44 22.91
N ASP A 244 -12.81 -7.20 22.76
CA ASP A 244 -12.11 -6.02 23.26
C ASP A 244 -10.68 -5.82 22.75
N TYR A 245 -10.51 -6.00 21.43
CA TYR A 245 -9.27 -5.67 20.74
C TYR A 245 -8.84 -4.22 21.04
N ASP A 246 -7.67 -4.12 21.68
CA ASP A 246 -7.00 -2.92 22.12
C ASP A 246 -5.49 -3.04 21.80
N MET A 247 -4.68 -2.02 22.14
CA MET A 247 -3.25 -2.05 21.84
C MET A 247 -2.48 -3.13 22.62
N ALA A 248 -2.93 -3.50 23.83
CA ALA A 248 -2.25 -4.52 24.63
C ALA A 248 -2.47 -5.91 24.02
N LEU A 249 -3.71 -6.23 23.66
CA LEU A 249 -4.04 -7.46 22.94
C LEU A 249 -3.38 -7.47 21.55
N ALA A 250 -3.35 -6.33 20.86
CA ALA A 250 -2.66 -6.21 19.57
C ALA A 250 -1.18 -6.60 19.66
N ARG A 251 -0.46 -6.12 20.69
CA ARG A 251 0.96 -6.50 20.92
C ARG A 251 1.11 -7.99 21.14
N ALA A 252 0.36 -8.57 22.08
CA ALA A 252 0.43 -10.01 22.33
C ALA A 252 0.17 -10.84 21.06
N MET A 253 -0.82 -10.45 20.24
CA MET A 253 -1.15 -11.17 19.01
C MET A 253 -0.10 -11.03 17.90
N VAL A 254 0.40 -9.82 17.63
CA VAL A 254 1.39 -9.61 16.55
C VAL A 254 2.77 -10.17 16.94
N GLN A 255 3.07 -10.29 18.23
CA GLN A 255 4.31 -10.84 18.76
C GLN A 255 4.28 -12.37 18.81
N GLY A 256 3.16 -12.97 19.21
CA GLY A 256 3.05 -14.43 19.41
C GLY A 256 2.53 -15.25 18.22
N ALA A 257 2.24 -14.63 17.07
CA ALA A 257 1.75 -15.33 15.88
C ALA A 257 2.88 -16.06 15.15
N ASP A 258 2.62 -17.27 14.64
CA ASP A 258 3.48 -17.89 13.62
C ASP A 258 3.15 -17.37 12.23
N VAL A 259 1.84 -17.27 11.97
CA VAL A 259 1.30 -16.81 10.69
C VAL A 259 0.31 -15.70 10.96
N TRP A 260 0.50 -14.58 10.27
CA TRP A 260 -0.44 -13.48 10.30
C TRP A 260 -1.35 -13.54 9.07
N LEU A 261 -2.65 -13.78 9.32
CA LEU A 261 -3.66 -13.93 8.27
C LEU A 261 -4.31 -12.58 7.95
N ASN A 262 -4.34 -12.23 6.67
CA ASN A 262 -5.12 -11.10 6.16
C ASN A 262 -5.90 -11.52 4.89
N THR A 263 -7.22 -11.37 4.90
CA THR A 263 -8.07 -11.82 3.79
C THR A 263 -8.90 -10.69 3.17
N PRO A 264 -8.35 -9.48 2.93
CA PRO A 264 -9.15 -8.39 2.39
C PRO A 264 -9.69 -8.73 1.00
N MET A 265 -10.84 -8.18 0.66
CA MET A 265 -11.36 -8.18 -0.70
C MET A 265 -10.52 -7.22 -1.55
N HIS A 266 -9.89 -7.72 -2.61
CA HIS A 266 -9.14 -6.89 -3.54
C HIS A 266 -10.09 -6.01 -4.38
N PRO A 267 -9.77 -4.73 -4.67
CA PRO A 267 -8.64 -3.90 -4.20
C PRO A 267 -9.05 -2.96 -3.04
N LEU A 268 -9.77 -3.46 -2.03
CA LEU A 268 -10.36 -2.63 -0.97
C LEU A 268 -9.43 -2.44 0.24
N GLU A 269 -8.22 -3.01 0.21
CA GLU A 269 -7.19 -2.73 1.21
C GLU A 269 -6.24 -1.63 0.73
N ALA A 270 -6.36 -0.44 1.31
CA ALA A 270 -5.43 0.65 1.01
C ALA A 270 -3.97 0.33 1.38
N SER A 271 -3.73 -0.43 2.45
CA SER A 271 -2.39 -0.85 2.86
C SER A 271 -2.49 -2.04 3.82
N GLY A 272 -2.59 -1.81 5.13
CA GLY A 272 -2.83 -2.84 6.14
C GLY A 272 -1.65 -3.07 7.10
N THR A 273 -1.48 -2.20 8.09
CA THR A 273 -0.29 -2.18 8.97
C THR A 273 -0.20 -3.33 9.98
N SER A 274 -1.24 -4.16 10.16
CA SER A 274 -1.18 -5.28 11.12
C SER A 274 -0.18 -6.36 10.70
N GLY A 275 -0.11 -6.67 9.40
CA GLY A 275 0.84 -7.65 8.86
C GLY A 275 2.29 -7.16 8.92
N MET A 276 2.50 -5.84 8.83
CA MET A 276 3.80 -5.19 9.02
C MET A 276 4.33 -5.40 10.45
N LYS A 277 3.46 -5.22 11.46
CA LYS A 277 3.82 -5.43 12.88
C LYS A 277 4.19 -6.89 13.15
N ALA A 278 3.43 -7.82 12.56
CA ALA A 278 3.66 -9.24 12.73
C ALA A 278 4.95 -9.69 12.03
N ALA A 279 5.24 -9.17 10.82
CA ALA A 279 6.47 -9.45 10.09
C ALA A 279 7.73 -9.12 10.89
N LEU A 280 7.75 -7.97 11.57
CA LEU A 280 8.87 -7.57 12.43
C LEU A 280 9.12 -8.55 13.60
N ASN A 281 8.10 -9.28 14.04
CA ASN A 281 8.19 -10.27 15.11
C ASN A 281 8.42 -11.70 14.61
N GLY A 282 8.81 -11.87 13.34
CA GLY A 282 9.08 -13.19 12.76
C GLY A 282 7.83 -13.96 12.31
N ALA A 283 6.63 -13.38 12.45
CA ALA A 283 5.42 -14.00 11.91
C ALA A 283 5.39 -13.90 10.38
N LEU A 284 5.09 -15.00 9.71
CA LEU A 284 4.97 -15.05 8.26
C LEU A 284 3.59 -14.57 7.80
N ASN A 285 3.55 -13.71 6.78
CA ASN A 285 2.27 -13.23 6.25
C ASN A 285 1.64 -14.26 5.31
N LEU A 286 0.33 -14.49 5.49
CA LEU A 286 -0.54 -15.21 4.56
C LEU A 286 -1.66 -14.26 4.17
N SER A 287 -1.55 -13.65 2.99
CA SER A 287 -2.43 -12.54 2.62
C SER A 287 -2.83 -12.54 1.15
N VAL A 288 -4.00 -11.94 0.86
CA VAL A 288 -4.36 -11.54 -0.50
C VAL A 288 -3.37 -10.50 -1.02
N LEU A 289 -3.02 -10.56 -2.31
CA LEU A 289 -2.20 -9.56 -3.01
C LEU A 289 -3.00 -8.25 -3.17
N ASP A 290 -3.04 -7.49 -2.09
CA ASP A 290 -3.67 -6.17 -2.02
C ASP A 290 -2.91 -5.28 -1.01
N GLY A 291 -3.16 -3.96 -1.07
CA GLY A 291 -2.50 -2.99 -0.19
C GLY A 291 -0.98 -3.07 -0.24
N TRP A 292 -0.32 -3.11 0.93
CA TRP A 292 1.15 -3.19 1.00
C TRP A 292 1.71 -4.56 0.61
N TRP A 293 0.90 -5.61 0.70
CA TRP A 293 1.39 -6.96 0.43
C TRP A 293 1.62 -7.18 -1.06
N ALA A 294 0.83 -6.53 -1.93
CA ALA A 294 0.99 -6.60 -3.38
C ALA A 294 2.36 -6.13 -3.87
N GLU A 295 2.97 -5.14 -3.21
CA GLU A 295 4.28 -4.59 -3.58
C GLU A 295 5.45 -5.23 -2.81
N ALA A 296 5.19 -5.80 -1.64
CA ALA A 296 6.22 -6.33 -0.74
C ALA A 296 6.37 -7.85 -0.79
N PHE A 297 5.40 -8.57 -1.35
CA PHE A 297 5.47 -10.02 -1.49
C PHE A 297 6.58 -10.42 -2.47
N ASP A 298 7.50 -11.25 -1.99
CA ASP A 298 8.52 -11.90 -2.81
C ASP A 298 8.19 -13.39 -2.90
N ALA A 299 7.92 -13.85 -4.11
CA ALA A 299 7.60 -15.25 -4.43
C ALA A 299 8.83 -16.17 -4.49
N GLY A 300 10.00 -15.70 -4.01
CA GLY A 300 11.26 -16.42 -4.06
C GLY A 300 12.13 -16.03 -5.26
N SER A 301 12.10 -14.76 -5.65
CA SER A 301 12.93 -14.20 -6.72
C SER A 301 14.41 -14.06 -6.33
N GLY A 302 14.73 -14.15 -5.03
CA GLY A 302 16.09 -14.15 -4.51
C GLY A 302 16.90 -15.42 -4.83
N PRO A 303 18.23 -15.40 -4.64
CA PRO A 303 19.14 -16.48 -5.02
C PRO A 303 18.87 -17.83 -4.34
N ASN A 304 18.14 -17.83 -3.22
CA ASN A 304 17.80 -19.04 -2.46
C ASN A 304 16.41 -19.61 -2.81
N GLY A 305 15.61 -18.95 -3.66
CA GLY A 305 14.28 -19.40 -4.04
C GLY A 305 13.24 -19.42 -2.91
N VAL A 306 13.55 -18.84 -1.75
CA VAL A 306 12.68 -18.83 -0.56
C VAL A 306 11.72 -17.64 -0.65
N PRO A 307 10.38 -17.83 -0.60
CA PRO A 307 9.44 -16.71 -0.57
C PRO A 307 9.40 -16.05 0.81
N ASN A 308 8.91 -14.82 0.93
CA ASN A 308 8.80 -14.11 2.22
C ASN A 308 7.45 -14.29 2.95
N GLY A 309 6.61 -15.20 2.45
CA GLY A 309 5.29 -15.49 3.00
C GLY A 309 4.45 -16.28 2.01
N TRP A 310 3.14 -16.08 2.06
CA TRP A 310 2.18 -16.68 1.15
C TRP A 310 1.19 -15.66 0.62
N ALA A 311 0.77 -15.87 -0.62
CA ALA A 311 -0.11 -14.97 -1.34
C ALA A 311 -1.36 -15.69 -1.87
N ILE A 312 -2.52 -15.07 -1.69
CA ILE A 312 -3.73 -15.38 -2.46
C ILE A 312 -3.78 -14.38 -3.63
N ALA A 313 -3.81 -14.89 -4.85
CA ALA A 313 -3.76 -14.06 -6.06
C ALA A 313 -4.95 -13.07 -6.12
N ALA A 314 -4.72 -11.91 -6.73
CA ALA A 314 -5.81 -11.01 -7.06
C ALA A 314 -6.77 -11.68 -8.07
N PRO A 315 -8.07 -11.34 -8.07
CA PRO A 315 -9.02 -11.85 -9.05
C PRO A 315 -8.56 -11.56 -10.49
N ALA A 316 -8.87 -12.47 -11.42
CA ALA A 316 -8.59 -12.25 -12.83
C ALA A 316 -9.36 -11.03 -13.36
N ALA A 317 -8.80 -10.34 -14.36
CA ALA A 317 -9.43 -9.18 -14.98
C ALA A 317 -10.86 -9.51 -15.46
N GLY A 318 -11.82 -8.61 -15.17
CA GLY A 318 -13.24 -8.80 -15.49
C GLY A 318 -14.04 -9.63 -14.47
N THR A 319 -13.40 -10.19 -13.46
CA THR A 319 -14.11 -10.88 -12.35
C THR A 319 -14.73 -9.85 -11.41
N GLN A 320 -16.00 -10.04 -11.04
CA GLN A 320 -16.68 -9.16 -10.09
C GLN A 320 -16.11 -9.36 -8.67
N PRO A 321 -15.41 -8.37 -8.09
CA PRO A 321 -14.88 -8.47 -6.74
C PRO A 321 -16.01 -8.71 -5.73
N GLY A 322 -15.76 -9.56 -4.74
CA GLY A 322 -16.74 -9.84 -3.68
C GLY A 322 -17.92 -10.72 -4.07
N SER A 323 -17.95 -11.26 -5.29
CA SER A 323 -18.90 -12.32 -5.65
C SER A 323 -18.75 -13.56 -4.76
N ARG A 324 -19.84 -14.30 -4.56
CA ARG A 324 -19.84 -15.54 -3.76
C ARG A 324 -18.88 -16.59 -4.33
N ASP A 325 -18.79 -16.68 -5.64
CA ASP A 325 -17.88 -17.61 -6.32
C ASP A 325 -16.42 -17.23 -6.06
N GLN A 326 -16.07 -15.93 -6.14
CA GLN A 326 -14.73 -15.47 -5.78
C GLN A 326 -14.41 -15.74 -4.30
N ALA A 327 -15.35 -15.52 -3.39
CA ALA A 327 -15.14 -15.83 -1.98
C ALA A 327 -14.87 -17.32 -1.74
N ARG A 328 -15.56 -18.21 -2.49
CA ARG A 328 -15.33 -19.65 -2.40
C ARG A 328 -13.99 -20.06 -3.00
N LEU A 329 -13.57 -19.46 -4.11
CA LEU A 329 -12.25 -19.67 -4.71
C LEU A 329 -11.13 -19.22 -3.75
N ASP A 330 -11.24 -18.01 -3.19
CA ASP A 330 -10.26 -17.50 -2.23
C ASP A 330 -10.21 -18.37 -0.97
N SER A 331 -11.37 -18.86 -0.50
CA SER A 331 -11.45 -19.81 0.62
C SER A 331 -10.73 -21.12 0.27
N ASN A 332 -10.96 -21.69 -0.92
CA ASN A 332 -10.27 -22.90 -1.37
C ASN A 332 -8.75 -22.71 -1.41
N THR A 333 -8.27 -21.63 -2.03
CA THR A 333 -6.85 -21.30 -2.09
C THR A 333 -6.26 -21.11 -0.68
N LEU A 334 -7.00 -20.44 0.23
CA LEU A 334 -6.57 -20.28 1.61
C LEU A 334 -6.37 -21.63 2.32
N PHE A 335 -7.33 -22.56 2.19
CA PHE A 335 -7.16 -23.90 2.75
C PHE A 335 -6.01 -24.67 2.10
N GLU A 336 -5.86 -24.60 0.78
CA GLU A 336 -4.74 -25.25 0.08
C GLU A 336 -3.38 -24.74 0.56
N LEU A 337 -3.24 -23.43 0.76
CA LEU A 337 -2.02 -22.84 1.33
C LEU A 337 -1.76 -23.33 2.76
N ILE A 338 -2.79 -23.37 3.60
CA ILE A 338 -2.65 -23.84 4.99
C ILE A 338 -2.28 -25.32 5.03
N GLU A 339 -3.08 -26.18 4.37
CA GLU A 339 -2.96 -27.63 4.43
C GLU A 339 -1.73 -28.19 3.73
N ASN A 340 -1.33 -27.60 2.60
CA ASN A 340 -0.27 -28.14 1.74
C ASN A 340 1.04 -27.38 1.83
N GLN A 341 1.07 -26.20 2.45
CA GLN A 341 2.31 -25.42 2.60
C GLN A 341 2.60 -25.06 4.05
N VAL A 342 1.70 -24.35 4.73
CA VAL A 342 1.94 -23.86 6.11
C VAL A 342 2.13 -25.02 7.09
N LEU A 343 1.17 -25.95 7.16
CA LEU A 343 1.22 -27.04 8.14
C LEU A 343 2.31 -28.07 7.85
N PRO A 344 2.60 -28.46 6.59
CA PRO A 344 3.75 -29.30 6.29
C PRO A 344 5.07 -28.66 6.71
N LEU A 345 5.26 -27.36 6.46
CA LEU A 345 6.46 -26.62 6.84
C LEU A 345 6.62 -26.56 8.38
N ALA A 346 5.54 -26.30 9.10
CA ALA A 346 5.54 -26.31 10.55
C ALA A 346 5.76 -27.72 11.14
N ALA A 347 5.25 -28.76 10.49
CA ALA A 347 5.50 -30.14 10.90
C ALA A 347 6.95 -30.58 10.64
N GLU A 348 7.57 -30.09 9.57
CA GLU A 348 8.99 -30.31 9.29
C GLU A 348 9.87 -29.66 10.34
N GLU A 349 9.62 -28.39 10.70
CA GLU A 349 10.27 -27.74 11.82
C GLU A 349 10.18 -28.61 13.08
N ARG A 350 8.97 -29.05 13.47
CA ARG A 350 8.80 -29.83 14.70
C ARG A 350 9.65 -31.10 14.71
N ARG A 351 9.75 -31.77 13.55
CA ARG A 351 10.62 -32.95 13.41
C ARG A 351 12.10 -32.60 13.53
N HIS A 352 12.53 -31.46 12.97
CA HIS A 352 13.90 -30.96 13.12
C HIS A 352 14.25 -30.69 14.59
N ARG A 353 13.29 -30.17 15.37
CA ARG A 353 13.43 -29.97 16.82
C ARG A 353 13.64 -31.29 17.57
N ASP A 354 12.84 -32.30 17.25
CA ASP A 354 12.82 -33.58 17.98
C ASP A 354 14.00 -34.49 17.61
N SER A 355 14.63 -34.29 16.44
CA SER A 355 15.86 -35.00 16.06
C SER A 355 17.06 -34.49 16.86
N THR A 356 17.32 -35.12 18.01
CA THR A 356 18.50 -34.89 18.86
C THR A 356 19.79 -35.22 18.11
N GLY A 357 20.40 -34.22 17.48
CA GLY A 357 21.61 -34.47 16.71
C GLY A 357 22.31 -33.26 16.14
N GLY A 358 22.22 -32.09 16.77
CA GLY A 358 23.20 -30.99 16.63
C GLY A 358 23.62 -30.57 15.21
N ASP A 359 22.84 -30.88 14.19
CA ASP A 359 23.13 -30.43 12.84
C ASP A 359 22.53 -29.03 12.74
N ASP A 360 23.41 -28.03 12.60
CA ASP A 360 23.13 -26.59 12.43
C ASP A 360 22.46 -26.32 11.06
N ARG A 361 21.68 -27.28 10.56
CA ARG A 361 20.95 -27.18 9.32
C ARG A 361 19.70 -26.37 9.58
N SER A 362 19.75 -25.14 9.09
CA SER A 362 18.65 -24.21 9.01
C SER A 362 17.36 -24.88 8.50
N SER A 363 16.32 -24.88 9.35
CA SER A 363 14.98 -25.35 9.01
C SER A 363 14.38 -24.52 7.88
N PRO A 364 13.65 -25.12 6.93
CA PRO A 364 12.92 -24.38 5.91
C PRO A 364 11.97 -23.31 6.46
N TRP A 365 11.41 -23.50 7.67
CA TRP A 365 10.60 -22.48 8.35
C TRP A 365 11.44 -21.25 8.70
N TRP A 366 12.55 -21.43 9.41
CA TRP A 366 13.40 -20.33 9.86
C TRP A 366 14.14 -19.64 8.70
N ASN A 367 14.47 -20.37 7.62
CA ASN A 367 14.92 -19.76 6.37
C ASN A 367 13.90 -18.75 5.82
N ARG A 368 12.62 -19.13 5.85
CA ARG A 368 11.53 -18.26 5.40
C ARG A 368 11.36 -17.05 6.31
N VAL A 369 11.47 -17.22 7.63
CA VAL A 369 11.42 -16.12 8.60
C VAL A 369 12.57 -15.14 8.38
N ARG A 370 13.81 -15.61 8.22
CA ARG A 370 14.96 -14.73 7.91
C ARG A 370 14.79 -13.99 6.60
N HIS A 371 14.31 -14.67 5.56
CA HIS A 371 14.03 -14.03 4.27
C HIS A 371 12.93 -12.97 4.39
N SER A 372 11.89 -13.24 5.19
CA SER A 372 10.85 -12.28 5.54
C SER A 372 11.43 -11.06 6.24
N LEU A 373 12.27 -11.23 7.26
CA LEU A 373 12.91 -10.11 7.96
C LEU A 373 13.81 -9.29 7.02
N ALA A 374 14.63 -9.94 6.19
CA ALA A 374 15.55 -9.27 5.27
C ALA A 374 14.83 -8.46 4.19
N THR A 375 13.73 -8.99 3.64
CA THR A 375 13.00 -8.35 2.54
C THR A 375 11.94 -7.36 3.02
N LEU A 376 11.26 -7.65 4.14
CA LEU A 376 10.17 -6.81 4.64
C LEU A 376 10.64 -5.76 5.63
N GLY A 377 11.68 -6.03 6.42
CA GLY A 377 12.20 -5.11 7.43
C GLY A 377 12.40 -3.67 6.92
N PRO A 378 13.14 -3.45 5.81
CA PRO A 378 13.34 -2.11 5.23
C PRO A 378 12.04 -1.45 4.74
N VAL A 379 11.09 -2.25 4.26
CA VAL A 379 9.81 -1.78 3.69
C VAL A 379 8.87 -1.33 4.79
N VAL A 380 8.76 -2.11 5.86
CA VAL A 380 7.75 -1.89 6.92
C VAL A 380 8.20 -0.92 8.00
N ASP A 381 9.43 -0.41 7.93
CA ASP A 381 9.95 0.57 8.88
C ASP A 381 9.27 1.95 8.71
N ALA A 382 8.73 2.47 9.81
CA ALA A 382 8.14 3.82 9.87
C ALA A 382 9.19 4.94 9.73
N HIS A 383 10.46 4.69 10.01
CA HIS A 383 11.54 5.66 9.78
C HIS A 383 11.72 5.91 8.29
N ARG A 384 11.70 4.85 7.47
CA ARG A 384 11.68 4.97 6.00
C ARG A 384 10.44 5.70 5.50
N MET A 385 9.26 5.38 6.04
CA MET A 385 8.02 6.10 5.71
C MET A 385 8.15 7.60 6.00
N SER A 386 8.64 7.94 7.19
CA SER A 386 8.76 9.33 7.65
C SER A 386 9.81 10.11 6.86
N ALA A 387 10.93 9.47 6.50
CA ALA A 387 11.96 10.04 5.65
C ALA A 387 11.41 10.37 4.25
N ALA A 388 10.63 9.47 3.65
CA ALA A 388 9.99 9.72 2.35
C ALA A 388 8.99 10.90 2.41
N TYR A 389 8.16 11.01 3.45
CA TYR A 389 7.30 12.18 3.63
C TYR A 389 8.10 13.48 3.77
N ASP A 390 9.22 13.45 4.51
CA ASP A 390 10.08 14.63 4.69
C ASP A 390 10.75 15.06 3.38
N SER A 391 11.38 14.12 2.66
CA SER A 391 12.12 14.39 1.42
C SER A 391 11.20 14.75 0.25
N ASP A 392 10.13 13.99 0.06
CA ASP A 392 9.36 14.00 -1.19
C ASP A 392 8.16 14.95 -1.12
N MET A 393 7.74 15.35 0.09
CA MET A 393 6.51 16.14 0.28
C MET A 393 6.74 17.36 1.17
N TYR A 394 7.15 17.19 2.43
CA TYR A 394 7.14 18.29 3.40
C TYR A 394 8.23 19.33 3.14
N ARG A 395 9.48 18.94 2.85
CA ARG A 395 10.54 19.90 2.52
C ARG A 395 10.24 20.66 1.22
N PRO A 396 9.84 19.99 0.12
CA PRO A 396 9.41 20.69 -1.10
C PRO A 396 8.23 21.64 -0.85
N ALA A 397 7.20 21.20 -0.13
CA ALA A 397 6.03 22.04 0.18
C ALA A 397 6.41 23.27 1.03
N ALA A 398 7.29 23.10 2.01
CA ALA A 398 7.78 24.21 2.82
C ALA A 398 8.60 25.22 1.99
N ALA A 399 9.40 24.74 1.03
CA ALA A 399 10.13 25.61 0.12
C ALA A 399 9.18 26.42 -0.78
N LEU A 400 8.20 25.75 -1.42
CA LEU A 400 7.18 26.40 -2.24
C LEU A 400 6.36 27.42 -1.44
N SER A 401 5.91 27.06 -0.24
CA SER A 401 5.16 27.93 0.65
C SER A 401 5.93 29.22 0.99
N ARG A 402 7.23 29.11 1.31
CA ARG A 402 8.09 30.29 1.56
C ARG A 402 8.27 31.15 0.31
N ALA A 403 8.45 30.53 -0.86
CA ALA A 403 8.59 31.25 -2.12
C ALA A 403 7.31 32.02 -2.48
N LEU A 404 6.15 31.41 -2.27
CA LEU A 404 4.85 32.04 -2.55
C LEU A 404 4.54 33.19 -1.59
N ALA A 405 4.91 33.07 -0.31
CA ALA A 405 4.68 34.08 0.72
C ALA A 405 5.72 35.22 0.72
N ALA A 406 6.80 35.09 -0.05
CA ALA A 406 7.84 36.11 -0.12
C ALA A 406 7.29 37.46 -0.64
N GLN A 407 7.90 38.55 -0.19
CA GLN A 407 7.64 39.92 -0.66
C GLN A 407 6.13 40.27 -0.76
N ASP A 408 5.41 40.14 0.35
CA ASP A 408 3.96 40.39 0.42
C ASP A 408 3.15 39.48 -0.54
N ASN A 409 3.47 38.18 -0.57
CA ASN A 409 2.82 37.19 -1.43
C ASN A 409 2.98 37.45 -2.94
N SER A 410 4.09 38.04 -3.39
CA SER A 410 4.30 38.36 -4.82
C SER A 410 4.34 37.10 -5.68
N GLY A 411 4.98 36.03 -5.20
CA GLY A 411 5.02 34.73 -5.89
C GLY A 411 3.62 34.11 -6.06
N ALA A 412 2.76 34.23 -5.05
CA ALA A 412 1.39 33.73 -5.14
C ALA A 412 0.56 34.49 -6.19
N ARG A 413 0.70 35.82 -6.25
CA ARG A 413 0.03 36.65 -7.29
C ARG A 413 0.54 36.29 -8.69
N ALA A 414 1.86 36.19 -8.86
CA ALA A 414 2.47 35.82 -10.14
C ALA A 414 2.02 34.43 -10.62
N LEU A 415 2.01 33.43 -9.73
CA LEU A 415 1.49 32.10 -10.07
C LEU A 415 0.00 32.13 -10.41
N SER A 416 -0.80 32.93 -9.70
CA SER A 416 -2.23 33.09 -10.01
C SER A 416 -2.47 33.75 -11.37
N GLU A 417 -1.70 34.78 -11.72
CA GLU A 417 -1.76 35.45 -13.03
C GLU A 417 -1.34 34.49 -14.14
N PHE A 418 -0.24 33.77 -13.95
CA PHE A 418 0.21 32.71 -14.86
C PHE A 418 -0.88 31.65 -15.07
N LEU A 419 -1.44 31.09 -14.00
CA LEU A 419 -2.48 30.07 -14.09
C LEU A 419 -3.77 30.58 -14.75
N GLY A 420 -4.10 31.86 -14.56
CA GLY A 420 -5.25 32.50 -15.21
C GLY A 420 -5.05 32.62 -16.73
N HIS A 421 -3.91 33.17 -17.15
CA HIS A 421 -3.57 33.33 -18.56
C HIS A 421 -3.37 31.98 -19.26
N ILE A 422 -2.58 31.06 -18.68
CA ILE A 422 -2.26 29.77 -19.30
C ILE A 422 -3.52 28.94 -19.56
N ARG A 423 -4.53 28.99 -18.66
CA ARG A 423 -5.82 28.30 -18.84
C ARG A 423 -6.69 28.95 -19.90
N ALA A 424 -6.69 30.28 -19.98
CA ALA A 424 -7.52 31.01 -20.92
C ALA A 424 -7.07 30.82 -22.38
N ASP A 425 -5.76 30.65 -22.59
CA ASP A 425 -5.16 30.60 -23.92
C ASP A 425 -4.62 29.20 -24.30
N TRP A 426 -4.75 28.17 -23.45
CA TRP A 426 -4.18 26.83 -23.67
C TRP A 426 -4.57 26.21 -25.01
N ASP A 427 -5.83 26.37 -25.42
CA ASP A 427 -6.37 25.81 -26.66
C ASP A 427 -5.73 26.42 -27.92
N SER A 428 -4.95 27.49 -27.78
CA SER A 428 -4.16 28.06 -28.88
C SER A 428 -2.81 27.36 -29.10
N LEU A 429 -2.36 26.51 -28.18
CA LEU A 429 -1.13 25.73 -28.31
C LEU A 429 -1.35 24.50 -29.17
N ARG A 430 -0.41 24.20 -30.06
CA ARG A 430 -0.40 22.95 -30.83
C ARG A 430 0.99 22.36 -30.96
N VAL A 431 1.08 21.04 -30.82
CA VAL A 431 2.27 20.27 -31.22
C VAL A 431 1.99 19.76 -32.63
N ALA A 432 2.35 20.59 -33.62
CA ALA A 432 1.88 20.47 -35.00
C ALA A 432 2.52 19.32 -35.80
N ALA A 433 3.77 18.96 -35.48
CA ALA A 433 4.45 17.84 -36.12
C ALA A 433 5.53 17.24 -35.22
N VAL A 434 5.76 15.93 -35.36
CA VAL A 434 6.85 15.21 -34.72
C VAL A 434 7.62 14.45 -35.80
N ASP A 435 8.83 14.90 -36.08
CA ASP A 435 9.74 14.27 -37.01
C ASP A 435 10.69 13.35 -36.25
N VAL A 436 10.75 12.10 -36.68
CA VAL A 436 11.63 11.08 -36.10
C VAL A 436 12.58 10.57 -37.18
N ASP A 437 13.84 10.36 -36.80
CA ASP A 437 14.78 9.65 -37.65
C ASP A 437 14.37 8.16 -37.81
N GLU A 438 13.78 7.80 -38.96
CA GLU A 438 13.17 6.49 -39.25
C GLU A 438 14.15 5.32 -39.43
N ARG A 439 15.45 5.50 -39.16
CA ARG A 439 16.44 4.43 -39.32
C ARG A 439 16.22 3.31 -38.29
N ASP A 440 16.48 2.05 -38.67
CA ASP A 440 16.49 0.89 -37.75
C ASP A 440 17.56 1.07 -36.66
N GLY A 441 17.19 0.83 -35.40
CA GLY A 441 18.01 1.17 -34.23
C GLY A 441 18.36 -0.02 -33.36
N ASP A 442 19.65 -0.17 -33.10
CA ASP A 442 20.15 -1.11 -32.12
C ASP A 442 19.78 -0.66 -30.70
N LEU A 443 19.70 -1.63 -29.79
CA LEU A 443 19.50 -1.37 -28.37
C LEU A 443 20.63 -0.47 -27.83
N GLY A 444 20.26 0.58 -27.09
CA GLY A 444 21.17 1.62 -26.62
C GLY A 444 21.45 2.74 -27.64
N SER A 445 20.96 2.64 -28.87
CA SER A 445 21.05 3.74 -29.83
C SER A 445 20.12 4.90 -29.46
N ARG A 446 20.48 6.10 -29.94
CA ARG A 446 19.68 7.31 -29.78
C ARG A 446 18.94 7.62 -31.08
N ARG A 447 17.70 8.07 -30.94
CA ARG A 447 16.86 8.53 -32.03
C ARG A 447 16.58 10.01 -31.82
N ARG A 448 17.04 10.81 -32.78
CA ARG A 448 16.76 12.24 -32.78
C ARG A 448 15.28 12.44 -33.10
N VAL A 449 14.60 13.18 -32.23
CA VAL A 449 13.21 13.59 -32.40
C VAL A 449 13.15 15.11 -32.44
N VAL A 450 12.49 15.65 -33.46
CA VAL A 450 12.25 17.08 -33.59
C VAL A 450 10.73 17.31 -33.56
N ALA A 451 10.28 18.17 -32.66
CA ALA A 451 8.89 18.58 -32.56
C ALA A 451 8.72 20.02 -33.05
N SER A 452 7.75 20.25 -33.92
CA SER A 452 7.32 21.59 -34.32
C SER A 452 6.15 22.03 -33.46
N VAL A 453 6.34 23.08 -32.67
CA VAL A 453 5.34 23.55 -31.69
C VAL A 453 4.91 24.96 -32.05
N GLU A 454 3.61 25.17 -32.16
CA GLU A 454 2.97 26.48 -32.26
C GLU A 454 2.56 26.88 -30.83
N PRO A 455 3.30 27.78 -30.16
CA PRO A 455 3.03 28.12 -28.76
C PRO A 455 1.76 28.99 -28.59
N GLY A 456 1.13 29.40 -29.69
CA GLY A 456 -0.06 30.24 -29.65
C GLY A 456 0.21 31.58 -28.98
N ARG A 457 -0.51 31.85 -27.89
CA ARG A 457 -0.35 33.08 -27.10
C ARG A 457 0.62 32.95 -25.93
N MET A 458 1.20 31.77 -25.73
CA MET A 458 2.11 31.49 -24.63
C MET A 458 3.52 31.89 -24.99
N ARG A 459 4.29 32.36 -24.01
CA ARG A 459 5.73 32.58 -24.20
C ARG A 459 6.45 31.24 -24.20
N PRO A 460 7.53 31.06 -24.98
CA PRO A 460 8.28 29.80 -25.01
C PRO A 460 8.79 29.32 -23.64
N GLY A 461 9.04 30.24 -22.69
CA GLY A 461 9.45 29.90 -21.32
C GLY A 461 8.32 29.45 -20.38
N GLU A 462 7.06 29.61 -20.79
CA GLU A 462 5.85 29.24 -20.04
C GLU A 462 5.38 27.81 -20.33
N ILE A 463 6.06 27.12 -21.26
CA ILE A 463 5.77 25.75 -21.65
C ILE A 463 7.05 24.90 -21.56
N GLU A 464 6.86 23.63 -21.26
CA GLU A 464 7.88 22.60 -21.40
C GLU A 464 7.40 21.58 -22.43
N VAL A 465 8.21 21.35 -23.45
CA VAL A 465 7.97 20.31 -24.44
C VAL A 465 8.67 19.04 -23.99
N GLN A 466 7.94 17.95 -23.93
CA GLN A 466 8.38 16.67 -23.37
C GLN A 466 8.26 15.57 -24.42
N LEU A 467 9.33 14.79 -24.56
CA LEU A 467 9.37 13.56 -25.34
C LEU A 467 9.07 12.38 -24.42
N LEU A 468 8.06 11.59 -24.79
CA LEU A 468 7.66 10.38 -24.09
C LEU A 468 8.04 9.17 -24.93
N VAL A 469 8.71 8.19 -24.31
CA VAL A 469 9.16 6.96 -24.97
C VAL A 469 8.84 5.77 -24.09
N GLY A 470 8.12 4.78 -24.60
CA GLY A 470 7.67 3.62 -23.81
C GLY A 470 7.25 2.43 -24.67
N HIS A 471 6.89 1.34 -24.02
CA HIS A 471 6.32 0.18 -24.71
C HIS A 471 4.90 0.50 -25.19
N ILE A 472 4.53 -0.04 -26.34
CA ILE A 472 3.15 0.08 -26.83
C ILE A 472 2.33 -1.05 -26.23
N GLY A 473 1.38 -0.69 -25.36
CA GLY A 473 0.41 -1.60 -24.77
C GLY A 473 -0.58 -2.16 -25.80
N ALA A 474 -1.41 -3.09 -25.37
CA ALA A 474 -2.38 -3.76 -26.25
C ALA A 474 -3.40 -2.79 -26.87
N GLY A 475 -3.69 -1.65 -26.21
CA GLY A 475 -4.60 -0.62 -26.71
C GLY A 475 -3.93 0.47 -27.55
N GLY A 476 -2.60 0.42 -27.74
CA GLY A 476 -1.84 1.43 -28.47
C GLY A 476 -1.29 2.58 -27.60
N GLU A 477 -1.63 2.63 -26.32
CA GLU A 477 -1.04 3.53 -25.33
C GLU A 477 0.42 3.22 -25.00
N LEU A 478 1.15 4.22 -24.50
CA LEU A 478 2.48 4.01 -23.91
C LEU A 478 2.35 3.48 -22.48
N GLU A 479 2.94 2.34 -22.21
CA GLU A 479 3.10 1.78 -20.87
C GLU A 479 4.40 2.30 -20.24
N GLU A 480 4.29 2.84 -19.02
CA GLU A 480 5.39 3.39 -18.21
C GLU A 480 6.41 4.23 -19.01
N PRO A 481 5.96 5.27 -19.74
CA PRO A 481 6.86 6.02 -20.61
C PRO A 481 7.93 6.77 -19.80
N THR A 482 9.16 6.75 -20.31
CA THR A 482 10.20 7.68 -19.90
C THR A 482 9.90 9.06 -20.49
N VAL A 483 9.87 10.08 -19.64
CA VAL A 483 9.59 11.47 -20.02
C VAL A 483 10.88 12.29 -19.97
N THR A 484 11.27 12.89 -21.09
CA THR A 484 12.48 13.70 -21.21
C THR A 484 12.13 15.10 -21.74
N PRO A 485 12.54 16.19 -21.07
CA PRO A 485 12.38 17.54 -21.61
C PRO A 485 13.16 17.73 -22.91
N MET A 486 12.53 18.35 -23.90
CA MET A 486 13.15 18.73 -25.17
C MET A 486 13.69 20.15 -25.10
N SER A 487 14.76 20.43 -25.87
CA SER A 487 15.40 21.75 -25.93
C SER A 487 15.09 22.46 -27.25
N PRO A 488 14.94 23.80 -27.28
CA PRO A 488 14.76 24.51 -28.54
C PRO A 488 15.91 24.23 -29.53
N HIS A 489 15.55 23.87 -30.76
CA HIS A 489 16.48 23.70 -31.86
C HIS A 489 16.69 25.05 -32.56
N GLY A 490 17.70 25.80 -32.10
CA GLY A 490 18.03 27.13 -32.61
C GLY A 490 17.42 28.24 -31.75
N SER A 491 16.62 29.11 -32.35
CA SER A 491 15.96 30.21 -31.63
C SER A 491 14.83 29.67 -30.74
N PRO A 492 14.71 30.10 -29.47
CA PRO A 492 13.55 29.80 -28.64
C PRO A 492 12.32 30.61 -29.06
N GLU A 493 12.49 31.69 -29.84
CA GLU A 493 11.40 32.51 -30.36
C GLU A 493 10.76 31.88 -31.61
N PRO A 494 9.44 32.02 -31.80
CA PRO A 494 8.74 31.55 -33.00
C PRO A 494 9.36 32.10 -34.29
N ASP A 495 9.43 31.25 -35.31
CA ASP A 495 9.84 31.68 -36.65
C ASP A 495 8.72 32.46 -37.37
N ARG A 496 8.91 32.76 -38.66
CA ARG A 496 7.94 33.55 -39.45
C ARG A 496 6.57 32.89 -39.57
N ASP A 497 6.52 31.57 -39.41
CA ASP A 497 5.30 30.77 -39.47
C ASP A 497 4.70 30.55 -38.08
N GLY A 498 5.30 31.14 -37.03
CA GLY A 498 4.83 31.02 -35.65
C GLY A 498 5.29 29.72 -34.97
N ILE A 499 6.26 29.01 -35.54
CA ILE A 499 6.70 27.69 -35.07
C ILE A 499 8.01 27.81 -34.29
N VAL A 500 8.09 27.11 -33.16
CA VAL A 500 9.34 26.84 -32.43
C VAL A 500 9.66 25.36 -32.58
N ARG A 501 10.89 25.04 -33.00
CA ARG A 501 11.34 23.65 -33.11
C ARG A 501 12.01 23.23 -31.82
N TYR A 502 11.67 22.05 -31.30
CA TYR A 502 12.28 21.44 -30.13
C TYR A 502 12.95 20.13 -30.52
N GLU A 503 14.07 19.80 -29.90
CA GLU A 503 14.86 18.61 -30.16
C GLU A 503 15.06 17.80 -28.87
N GLY A 504 14.97 16.47 -29.00
CA GLY A 504 15.24 15.52 -27.93
C GLY A 504 15.78 14.20 -28.47
N ASP A 505 16.46 13.45 -27.61
CA ASP A 505 16.96 12.10 -27.93
C ASP A 505 16.08 11.03 -27.26
N ALA A 506 15.44 10.19 -28.08
CA ALA A 506 14.82 8.96 -27.60
C ALA A 506 15.89 7.85 -27.45
N VAL A 507 16.08 7.34 -26.24
CA VAL A 507 17.00 6.23 -25.97
C VAL A 507 16.26 4.91 -26.07
N LEU A 508 16.69 4.01 -26.96
CA LEU A 508 16.10 2.68 -27.12
C LEU A 508 16.69 1.72 -26.08
N SER A 509 16.21 1.80 -24.83
CA SER A 509 16.79 1.08 -23.68
C SER A 509 16.32 -0.37 -23.51
N VAL A 510 15.21 -0.75 -24.17
CA VAL A 510 14.55 -2.05 -23.98
C VAL A 510 14.20 -2.68 -25.33
N PRO A 511 14.28 -4.02 -25.46
CA PRO A 511 13.93 -4.71 -26.69
C PRO A 511 12.41 -4.82 -26.84
N GLY A 512 11.91 -4.69 -28.07
CA GLY A 512 10.48 -4.83 -28.38
C GLY A 512 9.91 -3.65 -29.16
N ARG A 513 8.59 -3.65 -29.37
CA ARG A 513 7.92 -2.54 -30.05
C ARG A 513 7.81 -1.35 -29.11
N MET A 514 8.54 -0.30 -29.42
CA MET A 514 8.53 0.98 -28.71
C MET A 514 7.66 1.99 -29.47
N GLY A 515 6.98 2.84 -28.72
CA GLY A 515 6.32 4.02 -29.23
C GLY A 515 6.98 5.27 -28.65
N LEU A 516 6.77 6.38 -29.35
CA LEU A 516 7.10 7.70 -28.83
C LEU A 516 5.98 8.67 -29.15
N THR A 517 5.87 9.71 -28.34
CA THR A 517 5.02 10.86 -28.60
C THR A 517 5.63 12.10 -27.97
N VAL A 518 5.15 13.28 -28.35
CA VAL A 518 5.55 14.55 -27.78
C VAL A 518 4.32 15.23 -27.20
N ARG A 519 4.52 15.92 -26.08
CA ARG A 519 3.51 16.81 -25.50
C ARG A 519 4.11 18.13 -25.06
N ALA A 520 3.26 19.14 -24.91
CA ALA A 520 3.59 20.36 -24.19
C ALA A 520 2.78 20.43 -22.88
N VAL A 521 3.43 20.92 -21.82
CA VAL A 521 2.85 21.12 -20.48
C VAL A 521 3.24 22.50 -19.92
N PRO A 522 2.45 23.07 -19.00
CA PRO A 522 2.80 24.35 -18.38
C PRO A 522 4.13 24.29 -17.62
N ARG A 523 4.91 25.36 -17.72
CA ARG A 523 6.17 25.52 -16.99
C ARG A 523 6.16 26.79 -16.15
N HIS A 524 6.31 26.61 -14.85
CA HIS A 524 6.49 27.71 -13.90
C HIS A 524 7.26 27.20 -12.68
N GLU A 525 8.19 28.00 -12.15
CA GLU A 525 9.09 27.60 -11.05
C GLU A 525 8.37 27.30 -9.73
N LEU A 526 7.16 27.85 -9.55
CA LEU A 526 6.31 27.65 -8.37
C LEU A 526 5.25 26.53 -8.53
N LEU A 527 5.31 25.73 -9.60
CA LEU A 527 4.52 24.51 -9.70
C LEU A 527 5.25 23.33 -9.04
N SER A 528 4.54 22.51 -8.28
CA SER A 528 5.09 21.25 -7.73
C SER A 528 5.33 20.19 -8.81
N THR A 529 4.53 20.23 -9.87
CA THR A 529 4.66 19.38 -11.08
C THR A 529 4.04 20.13 -12.26
N PRO A 530 4.59 20.01 -13.48
CA PRO A 530 3.99 20.63 -14.66
C PRO A 530 2.58 20.10 -14.98
N LEU A 531 2.23 18.92 -14.45
CA LEU A 531 0.91 18.30 -14.64
C LEU A 531 -0.15 18.83 -13.66
N GLU A 532 0.25 19.63 -12.67
CA GLU A 532 -0.63 20.19 -11.63
C GLU A 532 -1.86 20.89 -12.23
N PRO A 533 -1.74 21.73 -13.28
CA PRO A 533 -2.91 22.42 -13.84
C PRO A 533 -3.86 21.53 -14.64
N GLY A 534 -3.47 20.28 -14.97
CA GLY A 534 -4.25 19.37 -15.82
C GLY A 534 -4.31 19.77 -17.29
N LEU A 535 -3.39 20.64 -17.72
CA LEU A 535 -3.27 21.14 -19.09
C LEU A 535 -2.17 20.37 -19.83
N VAL A 536 -2.54 19.67 -20.90
CA VAL A 536 -1.60 18.96 -21.77
C VAL A 536 -2.04 19.14 -23.22
N ALA A 537 -1.09 19.43 -24.10
CA ALA A 537 -1.30 19.36 -25.54
C ALA A 537 -0.43 18.24 -26.10
N TRP A 538 -1.06 17.22 -26.66
CA TRP A 538 -0.37 16.10 -27.31
C TRP A 538 -0.10 16.43 -28.78
N ALA A 539 0.89 15.78 -29.37
CA ALA A 539 1.07 15.77 -30.83
C ALA A 539 -0.18 15.22 -31.52
N ASP A 540 -0.61 15.91 -32.58
CA ASP A 540 -1.79 15.57 -33.40
C ASP A 540 -1.64 14.25 -34.18
#